data_AF-A0A8S3RXD5-F1
#
_entry.id   AF-A0A8S3RXD5-F1
#
_cell.length_a   1.000
_cell.length_b   1.000
_cell.length_c   1.000
_cell.angle_alpha   90.00
_cell.angle_beta   90.00
_cell.angle_gamma   90.00
#
_symmetry.space_group_name_H-M   'P 1'
#
loop_
_entity.id
_entity.type
_entity.pdbx_description
1 polymer ?
#
loop_
_entity_poly.entity_id
_entity_poly.type
_entity_poly.pdbx_seq_one_letter_code
_entity_poly.pdbx_strand_id
1 'polypeptide(L)'
;MPIDYFCIHHDVLCCGICVSSKHKTCQNVMSLELASKDVKSSALLTDIRQEINHLTKVLKQLNHNREANINSLIKQKADILQQIGSIKVQIPAENIDDLENESITELTSLQMKHEAVINVDRKGISKLSGRLTESEDRIRFLEENGSDNLLFVTLHQQAINIQRFEDKIRDMISNIQEINVTLEKAKICPQNHLGK
;
A
#
# COMPACT_ATOMS: atom_id res chain seq x y z
N MET A 1 12.77 31.33 1.62
CA MET A 1 12.08 32.53 2.13
C MET A 1 11.02 32.10 3.13
N PRO A 2 10.79 32.87 4.20
CA PRO A 2 9.81 32.52 5.22
C PRO A 2 8.38 32.53 4.69
N ILE A 3 7.54 31.66 5.25
CA ILE A 3 6.09 31.61 5.02
C ILE A 3 5.46 32.44 6.12
N ASP A 4 4.90 33.59 5.75
CA ASP A 4 4.39 34.59 6.70
C ASP A 4 2.92 34.94 6.45
N TYR A 5 2.34 34.44 5.36
CA TYR A 5 1.00 34.79 4.92
C TYR A 5 0.21 33.54 4.50
N PHE A 6 -1.10 33.68 4.51
CA PHE A 6 -2.04 32.68 4.03
C PHE A 6 -3.08 33.35 3.12
N CYS A 7 -3.30 32.76 1.95
CA CYS A 7 -4.32 33.22 1.01
C CYS A 7 -5.58 32.37 1.16
N ILE A 8 -6.65 32.94 1.71
CA ILE A 8 -7.91 32.22 1.93
C ILE A 8 -8.56 31.81 0.61
N HIS A 9 -8.50 32.67 -0.41
CA HIS A 9 -9.14 32.38 -1.70
C HIS A 9 -8.61 31.12 -2.39
N HIS A 10 -7.34 30.81 -2.15
CA HIS A 10 -6.67 29.69 -2.80
C HIS A 10 -6.33 28.57 -1.82
N ASP A 11 -6.60 28.77 -0.53
CA ASP A 11 -6.26 27.84 0.55
C ASP A 11 -4.76 27.45 0.56
N VAL A 12 -3.87 28.44 0.40
CA VAL A 12 -2.42 28.22 0.30
C VAL A 12 -1.56 29.13 1.16
N LEU A 13 -0.49 28.54 1.68
CA LEU A 13 0.60 29.21 2.37
C LEU A 13 1.44 30.06 1.41
N CYS A 14 1.77 31.28 1.81
CA CYS A 14 2.42 32.28 0.98
C CYS A 14 3.61 32.95 1.68
N CYS A 15 4.65 33.26 0.90
CA CYS A 15 5.69 34.22 1.30
C CYS A 15 5.38 35.62 0.75
N GLY A 16 6.12 36.65 1.19
CA GLY A 16 5.92 38.02 0.73
C GLY A 16 5.99 38.22 -0.81
N ILE A 17 6.83 37.46 -1.53
CA ILE A 17 6.87 37.51 -3.00
C ILE A 17 5.60 36.90 -3.61
N CYS A 18 5.09 35.80 -3.06
CA CYS A 18 3.85 35.20 -3.56
C CYS A 18 2.68 36.18 -3.45
N VAL A 19 2.63 36.93 -2.33
CA VAL A 19 1.61 37.97 -2.11
C VAL A 19 1.73 39.09 -3.13
N SER A 20 2.94 39.61 -3.39
CA SER A 20 3.14 40.75 -4.30
C SER A 20 3.09 40.39 -5.80
N SER A 21 3.16 39.10 -6.15
CA SER A 21 3.13 38.62 -7.53
C SER A 21 1.84 37.86 -7.85
N LYS A 22 1.72 36.62 -7.37
CA LYS A 22 0.65 35.68 -7.72
C LYS A 22 -0.68 35.99 -7.03
N HIS A 23 -0.63 36.55 -5.83
CA HIS A 23 -1.81 36.84 -5.02
C HIS A 23 -2.09 38.35 -4.87
N LYS A 24 -1.51 39.18 -5.74
CA LYS A 24 -1.65 40.66 -5.68
C LYS A 24 -3.10 41.14 -5.75
N THR A 25 -3.94 40.40 -6.47
CA THR A 25 -5.37 40.70 -6.66
C THR A 25 -6.28 39.95 -5.68
N CYS A 26 -5.72 39.08 -4.83
CA CYS A 26 -6.49 38.37 -3.82
C CYS A 26 -6.89 39.34 -2.71
N GLN A 27 -8.19 39.42 -2.40
CA GLN A 27 -8.70 40.34 -1.37
C GLN A 27 -8.46 39.82 0.05
N ASN A 28 -8.44 38.49 0.21
CA ASN A 28 -8.31 37.81 1.51
C ASN A 28 -6.96 37.11 1.64
N VAL A 29 -5.88 37.90 1.76
CA VAL A 29 -4.57 37.44 2.21
C VAL A 29 -4.34 37.98 3.62
N MET A 30 -4.04 37.11 4.57
CA MET A 30 -3.81 37.48 5.97
C MET A 30 -2.45 37.00 6.45
N SER A 31 -1.98 37.57 7.57
CA SER A 31 -0.78 37.08 8.24
C SER A 31 -1.00 35.66 8.76
N LEU A 32 0.09 34.90 8.83
CA LEU A 32 0.06 33.55 9.34
C LEU A 32 -0.45 33.48 10.78
N GLU A 33 -0.09 34.46 11.61
CA GLU A 33 -0.54 34.57 13.01
C GLU A 33 -2.07 34.66 13.15
N LEU A 34 -2.71 35.38 12.23
CA LEU A 34 -4.17 35.48 12.20
C LEU A 34 -4.80 34.20 11.63
N ALA A 35 -4.20 33.62 10.59
CA ALA A 35 -4.68 32.40 9.96
C ALA A 35 -4.58 31.17 10.87
N SER A 36 -3.51 31.07 11.66
CA SER A 36 -3.27 29.96 12.57
C SER A 36 -4.01 30.08 13.90
N LYS A 37 -4.71 31.18 14.14
CA LYS A 37 -5.45 31.37 15.38
C LYS A 37 -6.44 30.23 15.56
N ASP A 38 -6.47 29.66 16.76
CA ASP A 38 -7.36 28.55 17.13
C ASP A 38 -7.13 27.27 16.28
N VAL A 39 -5.97 27.11 15.64
CA VAL A 39 -5.65 25.92 14.82
C VAL A 39 -5.80 24.60 15.59
N LYS A 40 -5.53 24.60 16.90
CA LYS A 40 -5.64 23.43 17.78
C LYS A 40 -7.09 22.94 17.97
N SER A 41 -8.08 23.79 17.71
CA SER A 41 -9.50 23.43 17.70
C SER A 41 -10.10 23.46 16.29
N SER A 42 -9.27 23.57 15.25
CA SER A 42 -9.74 23.66 13.87
C SER A 42 -10.30 22.35 13.33
N ALA A 43 -11.24 22.47 12.38
CA ALA A 43 -11.73 21.32 11.61
C ALA A 43 -10.59 20.64 10.84
N LEU A 44 -9.67 21.43 10.25
CA LEU A 44 -8.53 20.90 9.49
C LEU A 44 -7.68 19.91 10.29
N LEU A 45 -7.38 20.20 11.56
CA LEU A 45 -6.66 19.27 12.44
C LEU A 45 -7.45 17.96 12.64
N THR A 46 -8.75 18.08 12.88
CA THR A 46 -9.65 16.93 13.06
C THR A 46 -9.71 16.07 11.79
N ASP A 47 -9.86 16.70 10.63
CA ASP A 47 -9.98 16.04 9.33
C ASP A 47 -8.68 15.29 8.99
N ILE A 48 -7.52 15.94 9.16
CA ILE A 48 -6.21 15.32 8.93
C ILE A 48 -6.02 14.08 9.81
N ARG A 49 -6.41 14.16 11.09
CA ARG A 49 -6.34 13.01 12.00
C ARG A 49 -7.27 11.88 11.59
N GLN A 50 -8.49 12.21 11.18
CA GLN A 50 -9.44 11.21 10.70
C GLN A 50 -8.90 10.49 9.46
N GLU A 51 -8.33 11.24 8.52
CA GLU A 51 -7.73 10.66 7.31
C GLU A 51 -6.51 9.81 7.60
N ILE A 52 -5.57 10.28 8.44
CA ILE A 52 -4.41 9.47 8.86
C ILE A 52 -4.87 8.15 9.49
N ASN A 53 -5.89 8.20 10.35
CA ASN A 53 -6.46 7.00 10.97
C ASN A 53 -7.14 6.09 9.96
N HIS A 54 -7.87 6.65 9.00
CA HIS A 54 -8.51 5.90 7.92
C HIS A 54 -7.47 5.16 7.07
N LEU A 55 -6.47 5.87 6.55
CA LEU A 55 -5.41 5.30 5.73
C LEU A 55 -4.60 4.24 6.49
N THR A 56 -4.35 4.46 7.77
CA THR A 56 -3.69 3.47 8.64
C THR A 56 -4.50 2.18 8.74
N LYS A 57 -5.83 2.25 8.88
CA LYS A 57 -6.71 1.06 8.89
C LYS A 57 -6.67 0.34 7.54
N VAL A 58 -6.74 1.07 6.43
CA VAL A 58 -6.65 0.51 5.08
C VAL A 58 -5.33 -0.23 4.87
N LEU A 59 -4.20 0.37 5.25
CA LEU A 59 -2.88 -0.26 5.14
C LEU A 59 -2.75 -1.52 6.01
N LYS A 60 -3.33 -1.52 7.22
CA LYS A 60 -3.36 -2.71 8.08
C LYS A 60 -4.14 -3.86 7.43
N GLN A 61 -5.32 -3.56 6.87
CA GLN A 61 -6.12 -4.56 6.16
C GLN A 61 -5.38 -5.08 4.93
N LEU A 62 -4.73 -4.20 4.17
CA LEU A 62 -3.95 -4.58 3.01
C LEU A 62 -2.78 -5.51 3.37
N ASN A 63 -2.06 -5.21 4.45
CA ASN A 63 -0.98 -6.08 4.94
C ASN A 63 -1.51 -7.45 5.39
N HIS A 64 -2.67 -7.49 6.07
CA HIS A 64 -3.30 -8.74 6.48
C HIS A 64 -3.71 -9.60 5.28
N ASN A 65 -4.30 -9.00 4.24
CA ASN A 65 -4.65 -9.69 3.01
C ASN A 65 -3.40 -10.27 2.32
N ARG A 66 -2.28 -9.54 2.31
CA ARG A 66 -1.01 -10.00 1.74
C ARG A 66 -0.42 -11.18 2.50
N GLU A 67 -0.55 -11.18 3.82
CA GLU A 67 -0.14 -12.31 4.67
C GLU A 67 -1.02 -13.54 4.45
N ALA A 68 -2.34 -13.37 4.34
CA ALA A 68 -3.25 -14.44 3.98
C ALA A 68 -2.93 -15.06 2.61
N ASN A 69 -2.56 -14.24 1.61
CA ASN A 69 -2.17 -14.72 0.29
C ASN A 69 -0.90 -15.60 0.34
N ILE A 70 0.11 -15.23 1.13
CA ILE A 70 1.32 -16.06 1.32
C ILE A 70 0.93 -17.42 1.92
N ASN A 71 0.12 -17.42 2.98
CA ASN A 71 -0.30 -18.65 3.63
C ASN A 71 -1.11 -19.55 2.69
N SER A 72 -1.95 -18.95 1.85
CA SER A 72 -2.69 -19.66 0.80
C SER A 72 -1.74 -20.29 -0.23
N LEU A 73 -0.74 -19.55 -0.71
CA LEU A 73 0.27 -20.07 -1.65
C LEU A 73 1.06 -21.26 -1.08
N ILE A 74 1.47 -21.15 0.18
CA ILE A 74 2.18 -22.24 0.88
C ILE A 74 1.30 -23.48 0.95
N LYS A 75 0.02 -23.32 1.29
CA LYS A 75 -0.95 -24.44 1.36
C LYS A 75 -1.19 -25.06 -0.01
N GLN A 76 -1.45 -24.24 -1.05
CA GLN A 76 -1.65 -24.72 -2.42
C GLN A 76 -0.44 -25.52 -2.91
N LYS A 77 0.78 -25.06 -2.63
CA LYS A 77 1.99 -25.81 -2.96
C LYS A 77 2.02 -27.17 -2.25
N ALA A 78 1.73 -27.21 -0.95
CA ALA A 78 1.72 -28.46 -0.19
C ALA A 78 0.69 -29.45 -0.75
N ASP A 79 -0.51 -28.97 -1.08
CA ASP A 79 -1.58 -29.78 -1.67
C ASP A 79 -1.17 -30.33 -3.06
N ILE A 80 -0.51 -29.52 -3.89
CA ILE A 80 0.02 -29.94 -5.19
C ILE A 80 1.09 -31.02 -5.04
N LEU A 81 2.06 -30.83 -4.12
CA LEU A 81 3.12 -31.80 -3.87
C LEU A 81 2.55 -33.14 -3.39
N GLN A 82 1.51 -33.11 -2.55
CA GLN A 82 0.81 -34.32 -2.11
C GLN A 82 0.11 -35.05 -3.28
N GLN A 83 -0.50 -34.30 -4.21
CA GLN A 83 -1.12 -34.87 -5.41
C GLN A 83 -0.08 -35.54 -6.33
N ILE A 84 1.06 -34.89 -6.56
CA ILE A 84 2.17 -35.46 -7.34
C ILE A 84 2.64 -36.77 -6.72
N GLY A 85 2.91 -36.78 -5.40
CA GLY A 85 3.31 -38.00 -4.69
C GLY A 85 2.27 -39.13 -4.78
N SER A 86 0.98 -38.79 -4.77
CA SER A 86 -0.10 -39.78 -4.91
C SER A 86 -0.16 -40.39 -6.31
N ILE A 87 0.09 -39.60 -7.37
CA ILE A 87 0.15 -40.09 -8.76
C ILE A 87 1.31 -41.07 -8.93
N LYS A 88 2.47 -40.75 -8.35
CA LYS A 88 3.68 -41.59 -8.40
C LYS A 88 3.47 -42.97 -7.80
N VAL A 89 2.69 -43.07 -6.71
CA VAL A 89 2.34 -44.37 -6.10
C VAL A 89 1.39 -45.17 -7.00
N GLN A 90 0.49 -44.50 -7.73
CA GLN A 90 -0.52 -45.16 -8.57
C GLN A 90 0.01 -45.61 -9.93
N ILE A 91 1.07 -44.98 -10.46
CA ILE A 91 1.64 -45.28 -11.76
C ILE A 91 3.16 -45.39 -11.61
N PRO A 92 3.73 -46.59 -11.48
CA PRO A 92 5.18 -46.78 -11.51
C PRO A 92 5.63 -46.77 -12.97
N ALA A 93 6.22 -45.66 -13.44
CA ALA A 93 6.81 -45.55 -14.78
C ALA A 93 8.17 -44.86 -14.71
N GLU A 94 9.15 -45.33 -15.49
CA GLU A 94 10.55 -44.86 -15.48
C GLU A 94 10.72 -43.36 -15.80
N ASN A 95 9.69 -42.69 -16.35
CA ASN A 95 9.73 -41.26 -16.71
C ASN A 95 8.96 -40.35 -15.74
N ILE A 96 8.36 -40.89 -14.68
CA ILE A 96 7.57 -40.10 -13.71
C ILE A 96 8.47 -39.29 -12.78
N ASP A 97 9.67 -39.78 -12.49
CA ASP A 97 10.63 -39.07 -11.64
C ASP A 97 11.12 -37.78 -12.31
N ASP A 98 11.38 -37.80 -13.62
CA ASP A 98 11.80 -36.62 -14.37
C ASP A 98 10.67 -35.59 -14.48
N LEU A 99 9.44 -36.04 -14.75
CA LEU A 99 8.24 -35.19 -14.78
C LEU A 99 7.92 -34.58 -13.40
N GLU A 100 8.10 -35.34 -12.33
CA GLU A 100 7.97 -34.85 -10.95
C GLU A 100 9.00 -33.76 -10.66
N ASN A 101 10.27 -34.01 -10.99
CA ASN A 101 11.35 -33.05 -10.77
C ASN A 101 11.13 -31.75 -11.56
N GLU A 102 10.69 -31.85 -12.82
CA GLU A 102 10.34 -30.70 -13.65
C GLU A 102 9.17 -29.90 -13.05
N SER A 103 8.10 -30.59 -12.65
CA SER A 103 6.92 -29.97 -12.03
C SER A 103 7.25 -29.29 -10.70
N ILE A 104 8.07 -29.92 -9.85
CA ILE A 104 8.53 -29.34 -8.57
C ILE A 104 9.38 -28.10 -8.80
N THR A 105 10.24 -28.14 -9.82
CA THR A 105 11.11 -27.02 -10.18
C THR A 105 10.30 -25.83 -10.68
N GLU A 106 9.33 -26.07 -11.57
CA GLU A 106 8.42 -25.04 -12.08
C GLU A 106 7.58 -24.43 -10.95
N LEU A 107 6.98 -25.27 -10.11
CA LEU A 107 6.18 -24.83 -8.97
C LEU A 107 6.98 -23.99 -7.97
N THR A 108 8.22 -24.38 -7.70
CA THR A 108 9.11 -23.63 -6.80
C THR A 108 9.52 -22.29 -7.42
N SER A 109 9.84 -22.25 -8.71
CA SER A 109 10.12 -21.01 -9.44
C SER A 109 8.93 -20.05 -9.44
N LEU A 110 7.72 -20.57 -9.68
CA LEU A 110 6.50 -19.79 -9.66
C LEU A 110 6.20 -19.23 -8.26
N GLN A 111 6.33 -20.05 -7.22
CA GLN A 111 6.19 -19.61 -5.83
C GLN A 111 7.16 -18.47 -5.50
N MET A 112 8.45 -18.63 -5.84
CA MET A 112 9.46 -17.60 -5.57
C MET A 112 9.12 -16.26 -6.24
N LYS A 113 8.62 -16.29 -7.49
CA LYS A 113 8.17 -15.08 -8.20
C LYS A 113 7.01 -14.40 -7.47
N HIS A 114 6.01 -15.17 -7.04
CA HIS A 114 4.85 -14.62 -6.33
C HIS A 114 5.21 -14.08 -4.94
N GLU A 115 6.05 -14.79 -4.19
CA GLU A 115 6.56 -14.31 -2.89
C GLU A 115 7.36 -13.02 -3.04
N ALA A 116 8.16 -12.89 -4.10
CA ALA A 116 8.91 -11.66 -4.38
C ALA A 116 7.96 -10.47 -4.60
N VAL A 117 6.90 -10.63 -5.39
CA VAL A 117 5.88 -9.58 -5.61
C VAL A 117 5.19 -9.20 -4.30
N ILE A 118 4.71 -10.19 -3.54
CA ILE A 118 4.03 -9.92 -2.27
C ILE A 118 4.98 -9.23 -1.26
N ASN A 119 6.25 -9.61 -1.22
CA ASN A 119 7.23 -8.99 -0.33
C ASN A 119 7.56 -7.54 -0.72
N VAL A 120 7.56 -7.21 -2.02
CA VAL A 120 7.67 -5.81 -2.48
C VAL A 120 6.47 -4.99 -1.99
N ASP A 121 5.25 -5.51 -2.16
CA ASP A 121 4.03 -4.85 -1.67
C ASP A 121 4.10 -4.61 -0.15
N ARG A 122 4.45 -5.64 0.63
CA ARG A 122 4.57 -5.54 2.10
C ARG A 122 5.59 -4.50 2.55
N LYS A 123 6.74 -4.42 1.86
CA LYS A 123 7.74 -3.36 2.13
C LYS A 123 7.17 -1.97 1.82
N GLY A 124 6.42 -1.83 0.72
CA GLY A 124 5.73 -0.58 0.37
C GLY A 124 4.71 -0.15 1.42
N ILE A 125 3.87 -1.08 1.87
CA ILE A 125 2.85 -0.88 2.91
C ILE A 125 3.48 -0.47 4.24
N SER A 126 4.55 -1.16 4.65
CA SER A 126 5.30 -0.85 5.87
C SER A 126 5.88 0.57 5.83
N LYS A 127 6.50 0.94 4.70
CA LYS A 127 7.05 2.29 4.50
C LYS A 127 5.99 3.38 4.56
N LEU A 128 4.82 3.17 3.94
CA LEU A 128 3.72 4.14 4.00
C LEU A 128 3.13 4.24 5.41
N SER A 129 2.93 3.12 6.08
CA SER A 129 2.46 3.08 7.47
C SER A 129 3.40 3.86 8.39
N GLY A 130 4.72 3.67 8.27
CA GLY A 130 5.71 4.41 9.05
C GLY A 130 5.59 5.93 8.85
N ARG A 131 5.42 6.38 7.62
CA ARG A 131 5.26 7.81 7.31
C ARG A 131 3.97 8.43 7.87
N LEU A 132 2.88 7.66 7.91
CA LEU A 132 1.63 8.10 8.53
C LEU A 132 1.78 8.23 10.05
N THR A 133 2.43 7.25 10.69
CA THR A 133 2.75 7.31 12.13
C THR A 133 3.62 8.51 12.45
N GLU A 134 4.71 8.73 11.69
CA GLU A 134 5.58 9.91 11.86
C GLU A 134 4.83 11.24 11.68
N SER A 135 3.84 11.27 10.78
CA SER A 135 2.99 12.44 10.58
C SER A 135 2.11 12.72 11.80
N GLU A 136 1.44 11.69 12.33
CA GLU A 136 0.60 11.81 13.52
C GLU A 136 1.43 12.22 14.74
N ASP A 137 2.58 11.56 14.95
CA ASP A 137 3.49 11.85 16.06
C ASP A 137 3.97 13.30 16.00
N ARG A 138 4.28 13.81 14.79
CA ARG A 138 4.65 15.21 14.58
C ARG A 138 3.51 16.17 14.88
N ILE A 139 2.29 15.87 14.41
CA ILE A 139 1.11 16.70 14.67
C ILE A 139 0.85 16.77 16.18
N ARG A 140 0.83 15.63 16.87
CA ARG A 140 0.66 15.56 18.33
C ARG A 140 1.73 16.35 19.07
N PHE A 141 3.00 16.19 18.69
CA PHE A 141 4.09 16.95 19.31
C PHE A 141 3.92 18.47 19.14
N LEU A 142 3.54 18.92 17.94
CA LEU A 142 3.33 20.35 17.65
C LEU A 142 2.08 20.92 18.32
N GLU A 143 1.04 20.13 18.49
CA GLU A 143 -0.14 20.52 19.25
C GLU A 143 0.19 20.77 20.72
N GLU A 144 1.00 19.90 21.33
CA GLU A 144 1.39 20.00 22.73
C GLU A 144 2.46 21.07 22.98
N ASN A 145 3.46 21.17 22.09
CA ASN A 145 4.70 21.93 22.35
C ASN A 145 5.02 23.00 21.30
N GLY A 146 4.34 22.99 20.16
CA GLY A 146 4.61 23.88 19.04
C GLY A 146 3.84 25.19 19.08
N SER A 147 4.28 26.15 18.26
CA SER A 147 3.51 27.36 17.98
C SER A 147 2.36 27.07 17.02
N ASP A 148 1.29 27.84 17.13
CA ASP A 148 0.12 27.74 16.25
C ASP A 148 0.51 27.91 14.78
N ASN A 149 1.39 28.87 14.46
CA ASN A 149 1.92 29.07 13.11
C ASN A 149 2.56 27.79 12.56
N LEU A 150 3.40 27.12 13.35
CA LEU A 150 4.13 25.92 12.92
C LEU A 150 3.18 24.73 12.77
N LEU A 151 2.21 24.58 13.67
CA LEU A 151 1.17 23.57 13.55
C LEU A 151 0.33 23.81 12.29
N PHE A 152 -0.14 25.03 12.07
CA PHE A 152 -0.95 25.39 10.90
C PHE A 152 -0.23 25.12 9.57
N VAL A 153 1.05 25.54 9.47
CA VAL A 153 1.88 25.24 8.30
C VAL A 153 2.02 23.73 8.10
N THR A 154 2.28 22.99 9.17
CA THR A 154 2.42 21.53 9.12
C THR A 154 1.14 20.87 8.65
N LEU A 155 -0.03 21.28 9.16
CA LEU A 155 -1.32 20.72 8.75
C LEU A 155 -1.58 20.92 7.25
N HIS A 156 -1.37 22.11 6.71
CA HIS A 156 -1.52 22.36 5.26
C HIS A 156 -0.54 21.51 4.43
N GLN A 157 0.68 21.34 4.92
CA GLN A 157 1.63 20.45 4.26
C GLN A 157 1.20 18.97 4.33
N GLN A 158 0.55 18.56 5.43
CA GLN A 158 0.05 17.20 5.59
C GLN A 158 -1.21 16.93 4.76
N ALA A 159 -2.09 17.90 4.56
CA ALA A 159 -3.23 17.75 3.65
C ALA A 159 -2.77 17.33 2.23
N ILE A 160 -1.72 17.98 1.72
CA ILE A 160 -1.09 17.61 0.43
C ILE A 160 -0.47 16.20 0.49
N ASN A 161 0.14 15.83 1.61
CA ASN A 161 0.75 14.51 1.75
C ASN A 161 -0.28 13.39 1.86
N ILE A 162 -1.41 13.63 2.53
CA ILE A 162 -2.54 12.69 2.63
C ILE A 162 -3.05 12.34 1.23
N GLN A 163 -3.28 13.34 0.38
CA GLN A 163 -3.68 13.08 -1.00
C GLN A 163 -2.67 12.18 -1.74
N ARG A 164 -1.37 12.43 -1.55
CA ARG A 164 -0.30 11.60 -2.14
C ARG A 164 -0.24 10.20 -1.53
N PHE A 165 -0.65 10.03 -0.28
CA PHE A 165 -0.73 8.72 0.38
C PHE A 165 -1.93 7.93 -0.16
N GLU A 166 -3.08 8.58 -0.31
CA GLU A 166 -4.27 8.00 -0.94
C GLU A 166 -3.97 7.50 -2.34
N ASP A 167 -3.35 8.33 -3.19
CA ASP A 167 -3.03 7.94 -4.56
C ASP A 167 -2.12 6.71 -4.59
N LYS A 168 -1.10 6.66 -3.71
CA LYS A 168 -0.22 5.49 -3.59
C LYS A 168 -0.93 4.25 -3.07
N ILE A 169 -1.85 4.40 -2.12
CA ILE A 169 -2.66 3.30 -1.61
C ILE A 169 -3.57 2.79 -2.73
N ARG A 170 -4.19 3.68 -3.50
CA ARG A 170 -5.00 3.34 -4.67
C ARG A 170 -4.18 2.57 -5.69
N ASP A 171 -2.99 3.04 -6.03
CA ASP A 171 -2.08 2.34 -6.94
C ASP A 171 -1.71 0.95 -6.42
N MET A 172 -1.41 0.83 -5.11
CA MET A 172 -1.14 -0.48 -4.50
C MET A 172 -2.34 -1.41 -4.61
N ILE A 173 -3.56 -0.92 -4.34
CA ILE A 173 -4.80 -1.69 -4.43
C ILE A 173 -5.06 -2.14 -5.87
N SER A 174 -4.91 -1.26 -6.86
CA SER A 174 -5.11 -1.60 -8.28
C SER A 174 -4.11 -2.64 -8.80
N ASN A 175 -2.93 -2.71 -8.19
CA ASN A 175 -1.91 -3.70 -8.54
C ASN A 175 -2.06 -5.03 -7.78
N ILE A 176 -3.08 -5.19 -6.94
CA ILE A 176 -3.35 -6.45 -6.26
C ILE A 176 -3.91 -7.47 -7.26
N GLN A 177 -3.05 -8.39 -7.69
CA GLN A 177 -3.50 -9.63 -8.34
C GLN A 177 -3.85 -10.67 -7.26
N GLU A 178 -5.04 -11.27 -7.36
CA GLU A 178 -5.32 -12.55 -6.70
C GLU A 178 -4.51 -13.63 -7.43
N ILE A 179 -3.62 -14.30 -6.69
CA ILE A 179 -2.76 -15.34 -7.25
C ILE A 179 -3.40 -16.69 -6.92
N ASN A 180 -3.92 -17.37 -7.96
CA ASN A 180 -4.42 -18.73 -7.87
C ASN A 180 -3.49 -19.65 -8.66
N VAL A 181 -2.87 -20.62 -8.00
CA VAL A 181 -2.11 -21.68 -8.67
C VAL A 181 -3.07 -22.83 -8.95
N THR A 182 -3.43 -23.01 -10.23
CA THR A 182 -4.23 -24.15 -10.67
C THR A 182 -3.37 -25.04 -11.56
N LEU A 183 -3.30 -26.33 -11.22
CA LEU A 183 -2.82 -27.33 -12.16
C LEU A 183 -3.96 -27.61 -13.14
N GLU A 184 -3.78 -27.23 -14.40
CA GLU A 184 -4.67 -27.72 -15.45
C GLU A 184 -4.51 -29.24 -15.53
N LYS A 185 -5.60 -29.98 -15.31
CA LYS A 185 -5.61 -31.43 -15.50
C LYS A 185 -5.26 -31.71 -16.97
N ALA A 186 -4.07 -32.25 -17.21
CA ALA A 186 -3.76 -32.82 -18.51
C ALA A 186 -4.83 -33.85 -18.86
N LYS A 187 -5.45 -33.71 -20.05
CA LYS A 187 -6.36 -34.73 -20.59
C LYS A 187 -5.55 -36.02 -20.75
N ILE A 188 -5.70 -36.94 -19.80
CA ILE A 188 -5.27 -38.31 -19.96
C ILE A 188 -6.10 -38.87 -21.12
N CYS A 189 -5.47 -39.04 -22.27
CA CYS A 189 -6.08 -39.70 -23.42
C CYS A 189 -6.29 -41.18 -23.04
N PRO A 190 -7.53 -41.71 -23.01
CA PRO A 190 -7.75 -43.12 -22.75
C PRO A 190 -7.09 -43.96 -23.86
N GLN A 191 -6.38 -44.99 -23.42
CA GLN A 191 -5.59 -45.92 -24.23
C GLN A 191 -6.40 -46.56 -25.37
N ASN A 192 -5.80 -46.68 -26.56
CA ASN A 192 -6.12 -47.81 -27.43
C ASN A 192 -5.16 -48.95 -27.11
N HIS A 193 -5.70 -49.92 -26.36
CA HIS A 193 -5.11 -51.22 -26.14
C HIS A 193 -4.85 -51.94 -27.48
N LEU A 194 -3.71 -52.61 -27.53
CA LEU A 194 -3.46 -53.75 -28.43
C LEU A 194 -4.60 -54.78 -28.31
N GLY A 195 -5.07 -55.29 -29.45
CA GLY A 195 -5.76 -56.59 -29.51
C GLY A 195 -6.88 -56.69 -30.55
N LYS A 196 -6.54 -56.95 -31.81
CA LYS A 196 -6.71 -58.27 -32.44
C LYS A 196 -5.65 -58.46 -33.53
#